data_AF-A0A388M7V4-F1
#
_entry.id   AF-A0A388M7V4-F1
#
_cell.length_a   1.000
_cell.length_b   1.000
_cell.length_c   1.000
_cell.angle_alpha   90.00
_cell.angle_beta   90.00
_cell.angle_gamma   90.00
#
_symmetry.space_group_name_H-M   'P 1'
#
loop_
_entity.id
_entity.type
_entity.pdbx_description
1 polymer ?
#
loop_
_entity_poly.entity_id
_entity_poly.type
_entity_poly.pdbx_seq_one_letter_code
_entity_poly.pdbx_strand_id
1 'polypeptide(L)'
;MSGVIRHRPRGRGLETSQLLLLALVLTMPLRSAANYAPGQTVPISRRTQYNHMRTNWEDIVARQCPRYGHTKLVLLNLQEPNDFKGVASSYKIALEVGKERLQTQWLPIISEVKRETVPMVVLDLFHAHGQLRRIQASVAQLNFEGECESED
;
A
#
# COMPACT_ATOMS: atom_id res chain seq x y z
N MET A 1 73.73 -31.24 17.60
CA MET A 1 72.53 -31.69 16.85
C MET A 1 71.53 -30.55 16.88
N SER A 2 71.40 -29.78 15.79
CA SER A 2 70.46 -28.65 15.70
C SER A 2 69.30 -29.00 14.76
N GLY A 3 68.10 -29.06 15.31
CA GLY A 3 66.86 -29.26 14.54
C GLY A 3 66.24 -27.93 14.16
N VAL A 4 66.07 -27.68 12.86
CA VAL A 4 65.36 -26.53 12.32
C VAL A 4 63.89 -26.91 12.11
N ILE A 5 63.00 -26.37 12.94
CA ILE A 5 61.55 -26.55 12.80
C ILE A 5 61.03 -25.50 11.82
N ARG A 6 60.65 -25.93 10.61
CA ARG A 6 59.95 -25.06 9.65
C ARG A 6 58.44 -25.19 9.84
N HIS A 7 57.81 -24.11 10.29
CA HIS A 7 56.36 -23.96 10.25
C HIS A 7 55.91 -23.69 8.81
N ARG A 8 55.05 -24.56 8.24
CA ARG A 8 54.29 -24.23 7.03
C ARG A 8 53.00 -23.50 7.44
N PRO A 9 52.65 -22.35 6.82
CA PRO A 9 51.35 -21.76 6.99
C PRO A 9 50.31 -22.61 6.25
N ARG A 10 49.30 -23.05 7.00
CA ARG A 10 48.17 -23.83 6.48
C ARG A 10 47.15 -22.84 5.92
N GLY A 11 47.30 -22.48 4.65
CA GLY A 11 46.31 -21.67 3.93
C GLY A 11 44.98 -22.43 3.88
N ARG A 12 44.01 -22.01 4.70
CA ARG A 12 42.62 -22.46 4.58
C ARG A 12 42.04 -21.78 3.35
N GLY A 13 42.00 -22.49 2.23
CA GLY A 13 41.25 -22.06 1.06
C GLY A 13 39.80 -21.87 1.45
N LEU A 14 39.20 -20.77 1.01
CA LEU A 14 37.77 -20.55 1.16
C LEU A 14 37.08 -21.66 0.37
N GLU A 15 36.41 -22.58 1.08
CA GLU A 15 35.79 -23.76 0.49
C GLU A 15 34.81 -23.31 -0.61
N THR A 16 34.73 -24.02 -1.74
CA THR A 16 33.85 -23.67 -2.87
C THR A 16 32.39 -23.48 -2.45
N SER A 17 31.95 -24.20 -1.42
CA SER A 17 30.66 -24.03 -0.75
C SER A 17 30.47 -22.63 -0.16
N GLN A 18 31.49 -22.03 0.45
CA GLN A 18 31.45 -20.67 0.99
C GLN A 18 31.35 -19.62 -0.12
N LEU A 19 32.04 -19.83 -1.25
CA LEU A 19 31.92 -18.95 -2.43
C LEU A 19 30.53 -19.02 -3.04
N LEU A 20 29.94 -20.23 -3.11
CA LEU A 20 28.61 -20.45 -3.67
C LEU A 20 27.51 -19.85 -2.79
N LEU A 21 27.66 -19.94 -1.47
CA LEU A 21 26.76 -19.34 -0.50
C LEU A 21 26.87 -17.81 -0.50
N LEU A 22 28.07 -17.26 -0.65
CA LEU A 22 28.29 -15.82 -0.82
C LEU A 22 27.67 -15.30 -2.12
N ALA A 23 27.84 -16.02 -3.23
CA ALA A 23 27.23 -15.68 -4.52
C ALA A 23 25.69 -15.72 -4.45
N LEU A 24 25.12 -16.68 -3.72
CA LEU A 24 23.69 -16.76 -3.48
C LEU A 24 23.17 -15.56 -2.65
N VAL A 25 23.91 -15.14 -1.63
CA VAL A 25 23.56 -13.96 -0.82
C VAL A 25 23.70 -12.65 -1.62
N LEU A 26 24.68 -12.54 -2.52
CA LEU A 26 24.83 -11.36 -3.39
C LEU A 26 23.78 -11.26 -4.50
N THR A 27 23.21 -12.38 -4.95
CA THR A 27 22.13 -12.41 -5.96
C THR A 27 20.74 -12.21 -5.35
N MET A 28 20.63 -12.23 -4.02
CA MET A 28 19.38 -11.95 -3.31
C MET A 28 18.97 -10.51 -3.62
N PRO A 29 17.83 -10.28 -4.31
CA PRO A 29 17.40 -8.94 -4.64
C PRO A 29 17.16 -8.17 -3.34
N LEU A 30 17.97 -7.14 -3.09
CA LEU A 30 17.65 -6.16 -2.05
C LEU A 30 16.25 -5.67 -2.36
N ARG A 31 15.30 -5.95 -1.46
CA ARG A 31 13.92 -5.50 -1.59
C ARG A 31 13.94 -3.98 -1.69
N SER A 32 13.91 -3.46 -2.91
CA SER A 32 13.92 -2.04 -3.16
C SER A 32 12.67 -1.47 -2.53
N ALA A 33 12.86 -0.62 -1.52
CA ALA A 33 11.79 0.23 -1.04
C ALA A 33 11.57 1.28 -2.14
N ALA A 34 10.34 1.45 -2.59
CA ALA A 34 10.01 2.50 -3.54
C ALA A 34 10.34 3.85 -2.88
N ASN A 35 11.34 4.54 -3.42
CA ASN A 35 11.66 5.91 -3.04
C ASN A 35 10.82 6.83 -3.94
N TYR A 36 9.81 7.46 -3.35
CA TYR A 36 8.96 8.46 -3.97
C TYR A 36 9.60 9.84 -3.88
N ALA A 37 9.63 10.55 -5.01
CA ALA A 37 9.94 11.98 -5.04
C ALA A 37 8.69 12.82 -4.74
N PRO A 38 8.82 14.04 -4.20
CA PRO A 38 7.70 14.99 -4.09
C PRO A 38 6.95 15.15 -5.42
N GLY A 39 5.63 15.05 -5.38
CA GLY A 39 4.77 15.14 -6.56
C GLY A 39 4.63 13.85 -7.38
N GLN A 40 5.43 12.81 -7.10
CA GLN A 40 5.31 11.52 -7.78
C GLN A 40 3.99 10.84 -7.40
N THR A 41 3.36 10.20 -8.39
CA THR A 41 2.15 9.40 -8.15
C THR A 41 2.49 8.19 -7.30
N VAL A 42 1.73 8.00 -6.22
CA VAL A 42 1.78 6.78 -5.41
C VAL A 42 0.72 5.82 -5.97
N PRO A 43 1.11 4.68 -6.56
CA PRO A 43 0.16 3.75 -7.13
C PRO A 43 -0.70 3.15 -6.03
N ILE A 44 -2.01 3.12 -6.29
CA ILE A 44 -2.98 2.52 -5.39
C ILE A 44 -3.85 1.57 -6.20
N SER A 45 -4.12 0.40 -5.63
CA SER A 45 -5.11 -0.53 -6.14
C SER A 45 -6.19 -0.73 -5.10
N ARG A 46 -7.32 -1.24 -5.55
CA ARG A 46 -8.52 -1.33 -4.72
C ARG A 46 -9.28 -2.61 -5.01
N ARG A 47 -10.14 -2.94 -4.08
CA ARG A 47 -11.14 -3.99 -4.21
C ARG A 47 -12.37 -3.60 -3.41
N THR A 48 -13.55 -3.81 -3.98
CA THR A 48 -14.83 -3.50 -3.34
C THR A 48 -15.53 -4.78 -2.91
N GLN A 49 -16.32 -4.70 -1.85
CA GLN A 49 -17.15 -5.80 -1.37
C GLN A 49 -18.59 -5.32 -1.13
N TYR A 50 -19.56 -6.01 -1.73
CA TYR A 50 -21.00 -5.78 -1.62
C TYR A 50 -21.68 -7.08 -1.19
N ASN A 51 -22.43 -7.10 -0.09
CA ASN A 51 -23.16 -8.29 0.38
C ASN A 51 -22.34 -9.60 0.29
N HIS A 52 -21.08 -9.56 0.76
CA HIS A 52 -20.09 -10.66 0.71
C HIS A 52 -19.48 -11.01 -0.66
N MET A 53 -19.99 -10.44 -1.74
CA MET A 53 -19.39 -10.54 -3.07
C MET A 53 -18.29 -9.50 -3.23
N ARG A 54 -17.20 -9.87 -3.89
CA ARG A 54 -16.02 -9.03 -4.05
C ARG A 54 -15.68 -8.83 -5.51
N THR A 55 -15.29 -7.62 -5.88
CA THR A 55 -14.62 -7.37 -7.16
C THR A 55 -13.18 -7.90 -7.14
N ASN A 56 -12.56 -7.89 -8.32
CA ASN A 56 -11.12 -8.14 -8.44
C ASN A 56 -10.32 -6.93 -7.93
N TRP A 57 -9.03 -7.15 -7.69
CA TRP A 57 -8.13 -6.04 -7.48
C TRP A 57 -7.97 -5.26 -8.78
N GLU A 58 -8.19 -3.96 -8.69
CA GLU A 58 -8.08 -3.04 -9.82
C GLU A 58 -7.15 -1.91 -9.46
N ASP A 59 -6.22 -1.60 -10.36
CA ASP A 59 -5.41 -0.40 -10.26
C ASP A 59 -6.27 0.83 -10.49
N ILE A 60 -6.09 1.83 -9.64
CA ILE A 60 -6.76 3.11 -9.80
C ILE A 60 -6.02 3.91 -10.86
N VAL A 61 -6.77 4.62 -11.70
CA VAL A 61 -6.19 5.45 -12.76
C VAL A 61 -5.25 6.47 -12.14
N ALA A 62 -4.06 6.67 -12.73
CA ALA A 62 -3.02 7.55 -12.19
C ALA A 62 -3.52 8.97 -11.85
N ARG A 63 -4.56 9.46 -12.53
CA ARG A 63 -5.20 10.75 -12.25
C ARG A 63 -5.98 10.78 -10.92
N GLN A 64 -6.44 9.64 -10.41
CA GLN A 64 -7.13 9.50 -9.13
C GLN A 64 -6.18 9.06 -8.01
N CYS A 65 -5.00 8.56 -8.35
CA CYS A 65 -3.98 8.24 -7.36
C CYS A 65 -3.50 9.49 -6.58
N PRO A 66 -3.10 9.30 -5.30
CA PRO A 66 -2.47 10.34 -4.51
C PRO A 66 -1.09 10.68 -5.06
N ARG A 67 -0.65 11.90 -4.79
CA ARG A 67 0.71 12.36 -5.09
C ARG A 67 1.48 12.50 -3.80
N TYR A 68 2.71 12.00 -3.80
CA TYR A 68 3.57 12.02 -2.62
C TYR A 68 3.82 13.47 -2.16
N GLY A 69 3.52 13.76 -0.89
CA GLY A 69 3.65 15.10 -0.31
C GLY A 69 2.50 16.07 -0.62
N HIS A 70 1.39 15.61 -1.23
CA HIS A 70 0.25 16.47 -1.57
C HIS A 70 -1.09 15.86 -1.13
N THR A 71 -1.87 16.63 -0.38
CA THR A 71 -3.26 16.30 -0.05
C THR A 71 -4.15 16.43 -1.28
N LYS A 72 -5.05 15.47 -1.47
CA LYS A 72 -5.93 15.44 -2.63
C LYS A 72 -7.26 14.74 -2.31
N LEU A 73 -8.35 15.42 -2.60
CA LEU A 73 -9.68 14.83 -2.62
C LEU A 73 -9.96 14.24 -4.01
N VAL A 74 -10.43 13.00 -4.08
CA VAL A 74 -10.77 12.31 -5.34
C VAL A 74 -12.07 11.56 -5.23
N LEU A 75 -12.84 11.57 -6.31
CA LEU A 75 -13.94 10.63 -6.48
C LEU A 75 -13.39 9.29 -6.95
N LEU A 76 -13.68 8.23 -6.22
CA LEU A 76 -13.26 6.87 -6.55
C LEU A 76 -14.42 6.09 -7.19
N ASN A 77 -14.25 5.60 -8.42
CA ASN A 77 -15.34 4.98 -9.18
C ASN A 77 -15.61 3.52 -8.76
N LEU A 78 -16.34 3.25 -7.69
CA LEU A 78 -16.55 1.88 -7.19
C LEU A 78 -17.38 1.02 -8.16
N GLN A 79 -16.78 -0.03 -8.73
CA GLN A 79 -17.52 -0.98 -9.57
C GLN A 79 -18.28 -1.99 -8.70
N GLU A 80 -19.45 -2.39 -9.18
CA GLU A 80 -20.21 -3.51 -8.63
C GLU A 80 -19.65 -4.85 -9.14
N PRO A 81 -19.73 -5.94 -8.37
CA PRO A 81 -19.38 -7.27 -8.85
C PRO A 81 -20.28 -7.68 -10.03
N ASN A 82 -19.72 -8.28 -11.08
CA ASN A 82 -20.45 -8.64 -12.31
C ASN A 82 -21.72 -9.50 -12.07
N ASP A 83 -21.70 -10.33 -11.02
CA ASP A 83 -22.82 -11.22 -10.66
C ASP A 83 -23.79 -10.60 -9.63
N PHE A 84 -23.59 -9.32 -9.26
CA PHE A 84 -24.43 -8.64 -8.29
C PHE A 84 -25.76 -8.22 -8.94
N LYS A 85 -26.85 -8.88 -8.54
CA LYS A 85 -28.22 -8.60 -9.03
C LYS A 85 -29.15 -8.03 -7.95
N GLY A 86 -28.59 -7.65 -6.80
CA GLY A 86 -29.36 -7.18 -5.64
C GLY A 86 -29.32 -5.67 -5.46
N VAL A 87 -30.07 -5.17 -4.48
CA VAL A 87 -29.88 -3.81 -3.94
C VAL A 87 -28.90 -3.95 -2.77
N ALA A 88 -27.74 -3.31 -2.86
CA ALA A 88 -26.83 -3.21 -1.71
C ALA A 88 -27.19 -1.96 -0.90
N SER A 89 -27.19 -2.10 0.43
CA SER A 89 -27.32 -0.96 1.34
C SER A 89 -25.97 -0.41 1.80
N SER A 90 -24.91 -1.23 1.69
CA SER A 90 -23.56 -0.88 2.13
C SER A 90 -22.48 -1.61 1.33
N TYR A 91 -21.26 -1.08 1.39
CA TYR A 91 -20.07 -1.65 0.76
C TYR A 91 -18.83 -1.50 1.64
N LYS A 92 -17.79 -2.28 1.35
CA LYS A 92 -16.44 -2.13 1.93
C LYS A 92 -15.43 -1.88 0.83
N ILE A 93 -14.40 -1.11 1.14
CA ILE A 93 -13.25 -0.92 0.26
C ILE A 93 -12.02 -1.53 0.94
N ALA A 94 -11.30 -2.38 0.22
CA ALA A 94 -9.91 -2.69 0.50
C ALA A 94 -9.02 -1.88 -0.44
N LEU A 95 -7.96 -1.29 0.09
CA LEU A 95 -6.97 -0.54 -0.67
C LEU A 95 -5.61 -1.16 -0.44
N GLU A 96 -4.81 -1.19 -1.49
CA GLU A 96 -3.41 -1.57 -1.45
C GLU A 96 -2.60 -0.41 -2.00
N VAL A 97 -1.61 0.03 -1.23
CA VAL A 97 -0.79 1.18 -1.56
C VAL A 97 0.66 0.81 -1.24
N GLY A 98 1.47 0.65 -2.28
CA GLY A 98 2.81 0.10 -2.13
C GLY A 98 2.77 -1.35 -1.63
N LYS A 99 3.10 -1.58 -0.34
CA LYS A 99 3.10 -2.91 0.30
C LYS A 99 2.06 -3.03 1.42
N GLU A 100 1.40 -1.94 1.74
CA GLU A 100 0.43 -1.87 2.81
C GLU A 100 -0.97 -2.15 2.26
N ARG A 101 -1.76 -2.90 3.02
CA ARG A 101 -3.15 -3.19 2.72
C ARG A 101 -4.02 -2.73 3.86
N LEU A 102 -5.12 -2.08 3.53
CA LEU A 102 -6.08 -1.56 4.48
C LEU A 102 -7.49 -1.87 4.01
N GLN A 103 -8.41 -1.98 4.96
CA GLN A 103 -9.81 -2.25 4.69
C GLN A 103 -10.67 -1.34 5.54
N THR A 104 -11.67 -0.73 4.92
CA THR A 104 -12.63 0.13 5.61
C THR A 104 -13.64 -0.70 6.40
N GLN A 105 -14.34 -0.03 7.31
CA GLN A 105 -15.63 -0.51 7.81
C GLN A 105 -16.68 -0.50 6.69
N TRP A 106 -17.85 -1.08 6.96
CA TRP A 106 -18.99 -1.00 6.03
C TRP A 106 -19.46 0.45 5.92
N LEU A 107 -19.52 0.95 4.69
CA LEU A 107 -19.96 2.29 4.35
C LEU A 107 -21.32 2.22 3.66
N PRO A 108 -22.27 3.10 3.98
CA PRO A 108 -23.57 3.10 3.33
C PRO A 108 -23.44 3.51 1.86
N ILE A 109 -24.21 2.87 0.98
CA ILE A 109 -24.39 3.37 -0.39
C ILE A 109 -25.26 4.64 -0.33
N ILE A 110 -24.86 5.64 -1.10
CA ILE A 110 -25.59 6.90 -1.22
C ILE A 110 -26.54 6.72 -2.40
N SER A 111 -27.80 6.42 -2.11
CA SER A 111 -28.87 6.46 -3.11
C SER A 111 -29.42 7.88 -3.25
N GLU A 112 -30.23 8.11 -4.28
CA GLU A 112 -30.78 9.39 -4.78
C GLU A 112 -31.41 10.35 -3.75
N VAL A 113 -31.50 9.97 -2.48
CA VAL A 113 -31.89 10.87 -1.38
C VAL A 113 -30.75 11.86 -1.12
N LYS A 114 -31.03 13.14 -1.34
CA LYS A 114 -30.14 14.26 -1.03
C LYS A 114 -29.75 14.18 0.46
N ARG A 115 -28.53 13.71 0.75
CA ARG A 115 -27.95 13.74 2.10
C ARG A 115 -27.20 15.05 2.28
N GLU A 116 -27.17 15.57 3.50
CA GLU A 116 -26.34 16.73 3.86
C GLU A 116 -24.88 16.34 4.06
N THR A 117 -24.62 15.06 4.37
CA THR A 117 -23.29 14.51 4.60
C THR A 117 -23.02 13.24 3.78
N VAL A 118 -21.76 13.05 3.40
CA VAL A 118 -21.28 11.89 2.65
C VAL A 118 -20.12 11.22 3.38
N PRO A 119 -20.15 9.89 3.59
CA PRO A 119 -18.99 9.20 4.14
C PRO A 119 -17.82 9.29 3.16
N MET A 120 -16.72 9.85 3.63
CA MET A 120 -15.45 9.94 2.93
C MET A 120 -14.43 9.04 3.62
N VAL A 121 -13.64 8.31 2.82
CA VAL A 121 -12.47 7.59 3.33
C VAL A 121 -11.28 8.54 3.30
N VAL A 122 -10.72 8.81 4.47
CA VAL A 122 -9.48 9.60 4.63
C VAL A 122 -8.32 8.63 4.73
N LEU A 123 -7.25 8.90 3.97
CA LEU A 123 -6.05 8.07 3.91
C LEU A 123 -4.84 8.91 4.28
N ASP A 124 -4.26 8.61 5.44
CA ASP A 124 -3.03 9.24 5.89
C ASP A 124 -1.83 8.39 5.47
N LEU A 125 -1.00 8.97 4.60
CA LEU A 125 0.22 8.35 4.07
C LEU A 125 1.43 8.86 4.84
N PHE A 126 1.91 8.08 5.80
CA PHE A 126 3.09 8.43 6.59
C PHE A 126 4.35 8.03 5.83
N HIS A 127 5.25 9.00 5.66
CA HIS A 127 6.45 8.79 4.88
C HIS A 127 7.72 9.30 5.58
N ALA A 128 8.85 8.66 5.31
CA ALA A 128 10.16 9.10 5.77
C ALA A 128 11.24 8.74 4.74
N HIS A 129 12.13 9.69 4.44
CA HIS A 129 13.24 9.52 3.49
C HIS A 129 12.78 9.01 2.11
N GLY A 130 11.68 9.54 1.59
CA GLY A 130 11.10 9.12 0.31
C GLY A 130 10.33 7.79 0.37
N GLN A 131 10.24 7.13 1.52
CA GLN A 131 9.57 5.83 1.64
C GLN A 131 8.23 5.96 2.33
N LEU A 132 7.22 5.27 1.80
CA LEU A 132 5.96 5.07 2.50
C LEU A 132 6.19 4.06 3.64
N ARG A 133 5.93 4.51 4.88
CA ARG A 133 6.22 3.76 6.11
C ARG A 133 4.98 3.14 6.71
N ARG A 134 3.88 3.87 6.68
CA ARG A 134 2.63 3.47 7.29
C ARG A 134 1.49 4.13 6.53
N ILE A 135 0.36 3.45 6.56
CA ILE A 135 -0.89 3.99 6.06
C ILE A 135 -1.94 3.83 7.14
N GLN A 136 -2.76 4.85 7.30
CA GLN A 136 -3.94 4.81 8.16
C GLN A 136 -5.15 5.19 7.33
N ALA A 137 -6.27 4.52 7.60
CA ALA A 137 -7.54 4.82 6.99
C ALA A 137 -8.56 5.14 8.09
N SER A 138 -9.26 6.25 7.91
CA SER A 138 -10.39 6.66 8.74
C SER A 138 -11.59 7.02 7.86
N VAL A 139 -12.76 7.11 8.47
CA VAL A 139 -13.99 7.52 7.79
C VAL A 139 -14.41 8.85 8.38
N ALA A 140 -14.50 9.87 7.54
CA ALA A 140 -14.99 11.21 7.90
C ALA A 140 -16.35 11.46 7.24
N GLN A 141 -17.11 12.42 7.75
CA GLN A 141 -18.32 12.93 7.10
C GLN A 141 -17.96 14.19 6.34
N LEU A 142 -18.19 14.20 5.03
CA LEU A 142 -18.04 15.39 4.21
C LEU A 142 -19.39 16.10 4.13
N ASN A 143 -19.47 17.30 4.69
CA ASN A 143 -20.64 18.17 4.54
C ASN A 143 -20.59 18.84 3.15
N PHE A 144 -21.72 18.88 2.44
CA PHE A 144 -21.78 19.53 1.13
C PHE A 144 -21.57 21.05 1.16
N GLU A 145 -21.50 21.65 2.36
CA GLU A 145 -21.20 23.07 2.58
C GLU A 145 -19.69 23.41 2.55
N GLY A 146 -18.80 22.43 2.39
CA GLY A 146 -17.41 22.70 1.99
C GLY A 146 -16.40 22.95 3.11
N GLU A 147 -16.67 22.53 4.35
CA GLU A 147 -15.70 22.56 5.45
C GLU A 147 -15.52 21.14 6.02
N CYS A 148 -14.29 20.63 5.95
CA CYS A 148 -13.89 19.43 6.68
C CYS A 148 -13.61 19.84 8.13
N GLU A 149 -14.58 19.71 9.03
CA GLU A 149 -14.29 19.79 10.46
C GLU A 149 -13.53 18.54 10.89
N SER A 150 -12.27 18.71 11.28
CA SER A 150 -11.51 17.71 12.03
C SER A 150 -11.84 17.90 13.52
N GLU A 151 -12.46 16.90 14.15
CA GLU A 151 -12.51 16.84 15.61
C GLU A 151 -11.10 16.56 16.15
N ASP A 152 -10.61 17.49 16.98
CA ASP A 152 -9.32 17.45 17.69
C ASP A 152 -9.17 16.26 18.66
#